data_AF-A0A836RW49-F1
#
_entry.id   AF-A0A836RW49-F1
#
_cell.length_a   1.000
_cell.length_b   1.000
_cell.length_c   1.000
_cell.angle_alpha   90.00
_cell.angle_beta   90.00
_cell.angle_gamma   90.00
#
_symmetry.space_group_name_H-M   'P 1'
#
loop_
_entity.id
_entity.type
_entity.pdbx_description
1 polymer ?
#
loop_
_entity_poly.entity_id
_entity_poly.type
_entity_poly.pdbx_seq_one_letter_code
_entity_poly.pdbx_strand_id
1 'polypeptide(L)'
;MEIITLLLIVFIAYVVLKLFAAFFHVGIWLLALPFKLLAVVLSSLFVIFVFIPLGVVGALLSLLALPVALLVFLLPFLLIAAGLWLLLRQR
;
A
#
# COMPACT_ATOMS: atom_id res chain seq x y z
N MET A 1 -21.59 -41.82 -35.93
CA MET A 1 -20.18 -42.08 -35.53
C MET A 1 -19.35 -40.81 -35.70
N GLU A 2 -19.40 -40.13 -36.83
CA GLU A 2 -18.53 -38.96 -37.13
C GLU A 2 -18.65 -37.80 -36.13
N ILE A 3 -19.87 -37.46 -35.67
CA ILE A 3 -20.09 -36.36 -34.71
C ILE A 3 -19.40 -36.62 -33.37
N ILE A 4 -19.42 -37.88 -32.91
CA ILE A 4 -18.77 -38.28 -31.65
C ILE A 4 -17.24 -38.20 -31.80
N THR A 5 -16.72 -38.62 -32.95
CA THR A 5 -15.28 -38.51 -33.25
C THR A 5 -14.82 -37.05 -33.33
N LEU A 6 -15.64 -36.17 -33.93
CA LEU A 6 -15.37 -34.74 -34.01
C LEU A 6 -15.36 -34.08 -32.62
N LEU A 7 -16.33 -34.41 -31.76
CA LEU A 7 -16.36 -33.95 -30.37
C LEU A 7 -15.15 -34.45 -29.57
N LEU A 8 -14.73 -35.71 -29.78
CA LEU A 8 -13.55 -36.27 -29.14
C LEU A 8 -12.27 -35.52 -29.54
N ILE A 9 -12.10 -35.20 -30.83
CA ILE A 9 -10.95 -34.46 -31.34
C ILE A 9 -10.92 -33.04 -30.73
N VAL A 10 -12.05 -32.35 -30.69
CA VAL A 10 -12.15 -31.01 -30.08
C VAL A 10 -11.83 -31.06 -28.59
N PHE A 11 -12.33 -32.07 -27.87
CA PHE A 11 -12.03 -32.25 -26.46
C PHE A 11 -10.54 -32.51 -26.19
N ILE A 12 -9.91 -33.40 -26.97
CA ILE A 12 -8.48 -33.68 -26.87
C ILE A 12 -7.68 -32.40 -27.16
N ALA A 13 -8.02 -31.67 -28.23
CA ALA A 13 -7.36 -30.42 -28.58
C ALA A 13 -7.47 -29.37 -27.44
N TYR A 14 -8.65 -29.25 -26.82
CA TYR A 14 -8.86 -28.36 -25.68
C TYR A 14 -7.97 -28.75 -24.49
N VAL A 15 -7.91 -30.04 -24.14
CA VAL A 15 -7.08 -30.53 -23.03
C VAL A 15 -5.60 -30.27 -23.29
N VAL A 16 -5.13 -30.54 -24.52
CA VAL A 16 -3.73 -30.31 -24.92
C VAL A 16 -3.39 -28.82 -24.84
N LEU A 17 -4.23 -27.95 -25.38
CA LEU A 17 -4.02 -26.49 -25.32
C LEU A 17 -3.97 -26.00 -23.87
N LYS A 18 -4.83 -26.51 -23.00
CA LYS A 18 -4.86 -26.14 -21.59
C LYS A 18 -3.61 -26.58 -20.84
N LEU A 19 -3.11 -27.79 -21.11
CA LEU A 19 -1.84 -28.28 -20.58
C LEU A 19 -0.68 -27.41 -21.07
N PHE A 20 -0.64 -27.10 -22.37
CA PHE A 20 0.38 -26.24 -22.96
C PHE A 20 0.39 -24.85 -22.31
N ALA A 21 -0.78 -24.23 -22.13
CA ALA A 21 -0.91 -22.95 -21.44
C ALA A 21 -0.38 -23.00 -20.00
N ALA A 22 -0.64 -24.10 -19.27
CA ALA A 22 -0.11 -24.28 -17.92
C ALA A 22 1.43 -24.38 -17.91
N PHE A 23 2.02 -25.12 -18.86
CA PHE A 23 3.48 -25.21 -19.00
C PHE A 23 4.11 -23.84 -19.31
N PHE A 24 3.51 -23.06 -20.21
CA PHE A 24 3.98 -21.70 -20.51
C PHE A 24 3.89 -20.78 -19.29
N HIS A 25 2.82 -20.87 -18.52
CA HIS A 25 2.67 -20.06 -17.31
C HIS A 25 3.76 -20.37 -16.27
N VAL A 26 4.04 -21.66 -16.06
CA VAL A 26 5.13 -22.11 -15.16
C VAL A 26 6.49 -21.66 -15.68
N GLY A 27 6.73 -21.75 -16.99
CA GLY A 27 7.97 -21.27 -17.62
C GLY A 27 8.19 -19.76 -17.43
N ILE A 28 7.17 -18.94 -17.67
CA ILE A 28 7.22 -17.50 -17.44
C ILE A 28 7.44 -17.20 -15.95
N TRP A 29 6.81 -17.95 -15.05
CA TRP A 29 7.00 -17.78 -13.61
C TRP A 29 8.44 -18.09 -13.17
N LEU A 30 9.05 -19.15 -13.71
CA LEU A 30 10.46 -19.50 -13.48
C LEU A 30 11.42 -18.45 -14.06
N LEU A 31 11.15 -17.94 -15.25
CA LEU A 31 11.95 -16.85 -15.84
C LEU A 31 11.82 -15.54 -15.06
N ALA A 32 10.66 -15.28 -14.45
CA ALA A 32 10.42 -14.09 -13.66
C ALA A 32 10.96 -14.19 -12.22
N LEU A 33 11.23 -15.38 -11.70
CA LEU A 33 11.77 -15.60 -10.34
C LEU A 33 12.99 -14.74 -10.00
N PRO A 34 14.06 -14.67 -10.83
CA PRO A 34 15.23 -13.84 -10.50
C PRO A 34 14.86 -12.36 -10.37
N PHE A 35 13.96 -11.85 -11.22
CA PHE A 35 13.49 -10.47 -11.14
C PHE A 35 12.61 -10.23 -9.91
N LYS A 36 11.77 -11.20 -9.53
CA LYS A 36 10.97 -11.12 -8.30
C LYS A 36 11.84 -11.09 -7.06
N LEU A 37 12.87 -11.93 -7.00
CA LEU A 37 13.82 -11.95 -5.89
C LEU A 37 14.60 -10.64 -5.80
N LEU A 38 15.08 -10.12 -6.95
CA LEU A 38 15.79 -8.86 -7.01
C LEU A 38 14.89 -7.68 -6.59
N ALA A 39 13.62 -7.68 -7.02
CA ALA A 39 12.64 -6.69 -6.60
C ALA A 39 12.37 -6.74 -5.08
N VAL A 40 12.26 -7.93 -4.49
CA VAL A 40 12.11 -8.10 -3.03
C VAL A 40 13.33 -7.53 -2.30
N VAL A 41 14.54 -7.88 -2.74
CA VAL A 41 15.78 -7.36 -2.13
C VAL A 41 15.84 -5.84 -2.23
N LEU A 42 15.62 -5.26 -3.41
CA LEU A 42 15.59 -3.81 -3.58
C LEU A 42 14.53 -3.16 -2.69
N SER A 43 13.31 -3.70 -2.66
CA SER A 43 12.23 -3.16 -1.83
C SER A 43 12.60 -3.16 -0.34
N SER A 44 13.24 -4.24 0.15
CA SER A 44 13.69 -4.33 1.54
C SER A 44 14.77 -3.29 1.85
N LEU A 45 15.71 -3.06 0.93
CA LEU A 45 16.72 -2.01 1.07
C LEU A 45 16.08 -0.63 1.12
N PHE A 46 15.12 -0.32 0.23
CA PHE A 46 14.38 0.94 0.28
C PHE A 46 13.64 1.14 1.61
N VAL A 47 13.00 0.09 2.13
CA VAL A 47 12.33 0.18 3.44
C VAL A 47 13.34 0.52 4.53
N ILE A 48 14.45 -0.22 4.61
CA ILE A 48 15.44 -0.08 5.68
C ILE A 48 16.15 1.27 5.61
N PHE A 49 16.60 1.69 4.43
CA PHE A 49 17.46 2.86 4.28
C PHE A 49 16.71 4.16 4.03
N VAL A 50 15.46 4.11 3.57
CA VAL A 50 14.70 5.32 3.22
C VAL A 50 13.46 5.47 4.10
N PHE A 51 12.58 4.47 4.10
CA PHE A 51 11.30 4.61 4.81
C PHE A 51 11.46 4.59 6.33
N ILE A 52 12.34 3.77 6.89
CA ILE A 52 12.58 3.75 8.35
C ILE A 52 13.14 5.10 8.82
N PRO A 53 14.23 5.65 8.24
CA PRO A 53 14.74 6.96 8.66
C PRO A 53 13.72 8.08 8.49
N LEU A 54 13.00 8.12 7.37
CA LEU A 54 11.94 9.11 7.16
C LEU A 54 10.79 8.96 8.17
N GLY A 55 10.41 7.73 8.50
CA GLY A 55 9.40 7.44 9.52
C GLY A 55 9.83 7.92 10.90
N VAL A 56 11.09 7.69 11.28
CA VAL A 56 11.66 8.18 12.55
C VAL A 56 11.69 9.70 12.59
N VAL A 57 12.18 10.35 11.53
CA VAL A 57 12.19 11.83 11.44
C VAL A 57 10.77 12.38 11.49
N GLY A 58 9.83 11.78 10.76
CA GLY A 58 8.42 12.17 10.79
C GLY A 58 7.79 12.02 12.17
N ALA A 59 8.10 10.94 12.90
CA ALA A 59 7.63 10.72 14.27
C ALA A 59 8.22 11.74 15.26
N LEU A 60 9.50 12.11 15.10
CA LEU A 60 10.11 13.15 15.92
C LEU A 60 9.49 14.53 15.64
N LEU A 61 9.30 14.88 14.37
CA LEU A 61 8.66 16.14 13.98
C LEU A 61 7.21 16.20 14.45
N SER A 62 6.45 15.10 14.36
CA SER A 62 5.08 15.07 14.85
C SER A 62 5.01 15.23 16.37
N LEU A 63 5.93 14.62 17.12
CA LEU A 63 6.00 14.78 18.57
C LEU A 63 6.29 16.24 18.97
N LEU A 64 7.11 16.95 18.20
CA LEU A 64 7.39 18.38 18.40
C LEU A 64 6.22 19.28 17.96
N ALA A 65 5.50 18.90 16.90
CA ALA A 65 4.39 19.69 16.36
C ALA A 65 3.07 19.46 17.12
N LEU A 66 2.91 18.34 17.82
CA LEU A 66 1.68 17.97 18.52
C LEU A 66 1.22 19.00 19.57
N PRO A 67 2.10 19.58 20.41
CA PRO A 67 1.72 20.64 21.35
C PRO A 67 1.21 21.90 20.64
N VAL A 68 1.86 22.27 19.53
CA VAL A 68 1.46 23.44 18.74
C VAL A 68 0.12 23.21 18.06
N ALA A 69 -0.08 22.01 17.48
CA ALA A 69 -1.35 21.63 16.87
C ALA A 69 -2.51 21.64 17.90
N LEU A 70 -2.27 21.15 19.12
CA LEU A 70 -3.23 21.21 20.21
C LEU A 70 -3.53 22.66 20.63
N LEU A 71 -2.52 23.51 20.73
CA LEU A 71 -2.71 24.93 21.06
C LEU A 71 -3.52 25.66 19.98
N VAL A 72 -3.24 25.40 18.70
CA VAL A 72 -4.00 25.97 17.58
C VAL A 72 -5.45 25.51 17.63
N PHE A 73 -5.70 24.24 17.92
CA PHE A 73 -7.05 23.71 18.07
C PHE A 73 -7.81 24.32 19.26
N LEU A 74 -7.12 24.58 20.38
CA LEU A 74 -7.70 25.19 21.59
C LEU A 74 -7.84 26.73 21.50
N LEU A 75 -7.12 27.38 20.59
CA LEU A 75 -7.08 28.82 20.42
C LEU A 75 -8.46 29.50 20.33
N PRO A 76 -9.44 29.03 19.52
CA PRO A 76 -10.76 29.68 19.46
C PRO A 76 -11.48 29.66 20.81
N PHE A 77 -11.39 28.58 21.57
CA PHE A 77 -12.00 28.47 22.90
C PHE A 77 -11.33 29.42 23.90
N LEU A 78 -10.00 29.51 23.87
CA LEU A 78 -9.24 30.43 24.69
C LEU A 78 -9.58 31.90 24.39
N LEU A 79 -9.75 32.25 23.11
CA LEU A 79 -10.15 33.60 22.69
C LEU A 79 -11.57 33.95 23.16
N ILE A 80 -12.52 33.03 23.03
CA ILE A 80 -13.89 33.23 23.53
C ILE A 80 -13.89 33.42 25.05
N ALA A 81 -13.19 32.55 25.80
CA ALA A 81 -13.10 32.65 27.25
C ALA A 81 -12.43 33.97 27.71
N ALA A 82 -11.35 34.38 27.04
CA ALA A 82 -10.69 35.65 27.31
C ALA A 82 -11.62 36.85 27.03
N GLY A 83 -12.38 36.81 25.93
CA GLY A 83 -13.36 37.83 25.59
C GLY A 83 -14.47 37.96 26.65
N LEU A 84 -15.04 36.83 27.10
CA LEU A 84 -16.05 36.82 28.17
C LEU A 84 -15.48 37.35 29.49
N TRP A 85 -14.26 36.96 29.86
CA TRP A 85 -13.60 37.43 31.07
C TRP A 85 -13.37 38.95 31.07
N LEU A 86 -12.94 39.52 29.94
CA LEU A 86 -12.78 40.97 29.79
C LEU A 86 -14.11 41.71 29.94
N LEU A 87 -15.20 41.19 29.36
CA LEU A 87 -16.54 41.77 29.51
C LEU A 87 -17.02 41.76 30.97
N LEU A 88 -16.75 40.68 31.71
CA LEU A 88 -17.11 40.58 33.13
C LEU A 88 -16.28 41.50 34.01
N ARG A 89 -15.01 41.75 33.66
CA ARG A 89 -14.11 42.64 34.43
C ARG A 89 -14.40 44.13 34.23
N GLN A 90 -15.01 44.49 33.10
CA GLN A 90 -15.39 45.88 32.78
C GLN A 90 -16.76 46.28 33.35
N ARG A 91 -17.52 45.34 33.92
CA ARG A 91 -18.72 45.61 34.71
C ARG A 91 -18.38 45.63 36.20
#